data_AF-A0A926NKU8-F1
#
_entry.id   AF-A0A926NKU8-F1
#
_cell.length_a   1.000
_cell.length_b   1.000
_cell.length_c   1.000
_cell.angle_alpha   90.00
_cell.angle_beta   90.00
_cell.angle_gamma   90.00
#
_symmetry.space_group_name_H-M   'P 1'
#
loop_
_entity.id
_entity.type
_entity.pdbx_description
1 polymer ?
#
loop_
_entity_poly.entity_id
_entity_poly.type
_entity_poly.pdbx_seq_one_letter_code
_entity_poly.pdbx_strand_id
1 'polypeptide(L)'
;MDIIFLILIVICLLMSLKIFLSIRSKHQFLARETILVLVFMYISLLVSFAMFYLIFMQTGSSILLDNGVPVTGSYFQKLNTCLYFSAVTLFSVGYGDINPVGIGRFIAVIQALIGYLLPIIFVARSVISSE
;
A
#
# COMPACT_ATOMS: atom_id res chain seq x y z
N MET A 1 -8.12 14.85 -14.06
CA MET A 1 -8.17 13.41 -13.75
C MET A 1 -7.19 13.10 -12.63
N ASP A 2 -5.91 13.51 -12.74
CA ASP A 2 -4.87 13.20 -11.74
C ASP A 2 -5.13 13.83 -10.36
N ILE A 3 -5.68 15.04 -10.30
CA ILE A 3 -6.05 15.71 -9.04
C ILE A 3 -7.18 14.96 -8.30
N ILE A 4 -8.12 14.37 -9.04
CA ILE A 4 -9.23 13.59 -8.45
C ILE A 4 -8.68 12.31 -7.82
N PHE A 5 -7.73 11.66 -8.48
CA PHE A 5 -7.03 10.50 -7.91
C PHE A 5 -6.20 10.85 -6.68
N LEU A 6 -5.49 11.99 -6.70
CA LEU A 6 -4.75 12.47 -5.54
C LEU A 6 -5.67 12.73 -4.35
N ILE A 7 -6.82 13.36 -4.58
CA ILE A 7 -7.86 13.57 -3.56
C ILE A 7 -8.40 12.23 -3.05
N LEU A 8 -8.64 11.26 -3.93
CA LEU A 8 -9.11 9.93 -3.54
C LEU A 8 -8.09 9.19 -2.66
N ILE A 9 -6.79 9.28 -3.00
CA ILE A 9 -5.69 8.71 -2.20
C ILE A 9 -5.64 9.37 -0.82
N VAL A 10 -5.69 10.70 -0.77
CA VAL A 10 -5.68 11.46 0.49
C VAL A 10 -6.90 11.10 1.33
N ILE A 11 -8.09 10.98 0.74
CA ILE A 11 -9.31 10.54 1.45
C ILE A 11 -9.15 9.11 1.97
N CYS A 12 -8.58 8.19 1.17
CA CYS A 12 -8.39 6.80 1.58
C CYS A 12 -7.41 6.68 2.75
N LEU A 13 -6.30 7.43 2.70
CA LEU A 13 -5.31 7.53 3.78
C LEU A 13 -5.91 8.18 5.03
N LEU A 14 -6.69 9.26 4.88
CA LEU A 14 -7.37 9.92 6.01
C LEU A 14 -8.45 9.05 6.65
N MET A 15 -9.17 8.25 5.86
CA MET A 15 -10.15 7.28 6.35
C MET A 15 -9.46 6.15 7.11
N SER A 16 -8.37 5.60 6.56
CA SER A 16 -7.54 4.59 7.22
C SER A 16 -6.97 5.10 8.55
N LEU A 17 -6.47 6.34 8.56
CA LEU A 17 -5.97 7.02 9.76
C LEU A 17 -7.08 7.30 10.79
N LYS A 18 -8.27 7.74 10.36
CA LYS A 18 -9.43 7.96 11.24
C LYS A 18 -9.89 6.66 11.90
N ILE A 19 -9.95 5.57 11.14
CA ILE A 19 -10.35 4.25 11.67
C ILE A 19 -9.34 3.79 12.73
N PHE A 20 -8.04 3.91 12.44
CA PHE A 20 -6.98 3.62 13.41
C PHE A 20 -7.07 4.46 14.69
N LEU A 21 -7.36 5.76 14.57
CA LEU A 21 -7.53 6.66 15.71
C LEU A 21 -8.83 6.40 16.49
N SER A 22 -9.90 6.00 15.81
CA SER A 22 -11.19 5.66 16.42
C SER A 22 -11.08 4.43 17.33
N ILE A 23 -10.27 3.44 16.93
CA ILE A 23 -10.03 2.22 17.70
C ILE A 23 -9.19 2.48 18.95
N ARG A 24 -8.31 3.50 18.92
CA ARG A 24 -7.57 3.94 20.11
C ARG A 24 -8.50 4.41 21.24
N SER A 25 -9.73 4.80 20.94
CA SER A 25 -10.68 5.38 21.89
C SER A 25 -11.57 4.34 22.60
N LYS A 26 -11.80 3.15 22.02
CA LYS A 26 -12.66 2.12 22.63
C LYS A 26 -11.82 0.94 23.14
N HIS A 27 -11.72 0.84 24.46
CA HIS A 27 -11.03 -0.20 25.24
C HIS A 27 -11.59 -1.64 25.10
N GLN A 28 -12.35 -1.98 24.06
CA GLN A 28 -12.94 -3.31 23.90
C GLN A 28 -12.39 -4.00 22.66
N PHE A 29 -11.28 -4.72 22.84
CA PHE A 29 -10.70 -5.58 21.81
C PHE A 29 -11.50 -6.87 21.68
N LEU A 30 -12.38 -6.94 20.68
CA LEU A 30 -12.79 -8.21 20.10
C LEU A 30 -11.79 -8.56 18.99
N ALA A 31 -11.10 -9.69 19.12
CA ALA A 31 -10.05 -10.12 18.17
C ALA A 31 -10.49 -10.07 16.69
N ARG A 32 -11.78 -10.28 16.41
CA ARG A 32 -12.34 -10.22 15.05
C ARG A 32 -12.35 -8.81 14.46
N GLU A 33 -12.72 -7.80 15.24
CA GLU A 33 -12.82 -6.42 14.75
C GLU A 33 -11.44 -5.85 14.42
N THR A 34 -10.44 -6.16 15.26
CA THR A 34 -9.05 -5.71 15.03
C THR A 34 -8.41 -6.36 13.81
N ILE A 35 -8.68 -7.64 13.55
CA ILE A 35 -8.22 -8.33 12.34
C ILE A 35 -8.85 -7.72 11.09
N LEU A 36 -10.17 -7.45 11.11
CA LEU A 36 -10.85 -6.81 9.97
C LEU A 36 -10.28 -5.43 9.65
N VAL A 37 -9.97 -4.64 10.68
CA VAL A 37 -9.32 -3.34 10.51
C VAL A 37 -7.93 -3.50 9.90
N LEU A 38 -7.14 -4.45 10.37
CA LEU A 38 -5.81 -4.71 9.84
C LEU A 38 -5.88 -5.08 8.36
N VAL A 39 -6.80 -5.97 7.97
CA VAL A 39 -7.04 -6.34 6.57
C VAL A 39 -7.43 -5.12 5.74
N PHE A 40 -8.33 -4.27 6.25
CA PHE A 40 -8.72 -3.05 5.55
C PHE A 40 -7.56 -2.06 5.39
N MET A 41 -6.71 -1.92 6.41
CA MET A 41 -5.48 -1.12 6.31
C MET A 41 -4.57 -1.64 5.21
N TYR A 42 -4.30 -2.95 5.16
CA TYR A 42 -3.48 -3.56 4.09
C TYR A 42 -4.07 -3.30 2.70
N ILE A 43 -5.36 -3.52 2.51
CA ILE A 43 -6.03 -3.25 1.22
C ILE A 43 -5.91 -1.78 0.84
N SER A 44 -6.13 -0.86 1.78
CA SER A 44 -6.04 0.58 1.53
C SER A 44 -4.63 1.02 1.09
N LEU A 45 -3.58 0.47 1.72
CA LEU A 45 -2.19 0.74 1.38
C LEU A 45 -1.84 0.14 0.02
N LEU A 46 -2.29 -1.09 -0.24
CA LEU A 46 -2.14 -1.77 -1.52
C LEU A 46 -2.62 -0.89 -2.68
N VAL A 47 -3.87 -0.42 -2.58
CA VAL A 47 -4.50 0.42 -3.61
C VAL A 47 -3.82 1.78 -3.69
N SER A 48 -3.47 2.39 -2.55
CA SER A 48 -2.83 3.71 -2.52
C SER A 48 -1.48 3.71 -3.23
N PHE A 49 -0.60 2.75 -2.91
CA PHE A 49 0.70 2.64 -3.55
C PHE A 49 0.58 2.26 -5.03
N ALA A 50 -0.34 1.37 -5.40
CA ALA A 50 -0.60 1.03 -6.80
C ALA A 50 -1.01 2.26 -7.63
N MET A 51 -1.91 3.09 -7.09
CA MET A 51 -2.31 4.34 -7.74
C MET A 51 -1.14 5.33 -7.82
N PHE A 52 -0.29 5.37 -6.79
CA PHE A 52 0.91 6.20 -6.79
C PHE A 52 1.84 5.83 -7.97
N TYR A 53 2.17 4.55 -8.14
CA TYR A 53 2.97 4.08 -9.28
C TYR A 53 2.31 4.40 -10.62
N LEU A 54 0.98 4.25 -10.71
CA LEU A 54 0.24 4.47 -11.93
C LEU A 54 0.26 5.94 -12.39
N ILE A 55 0.04 6.89 -11.47
CA ILE A 55 0.12 8.34 -11.76
C ILE A 55 1.51 8.68 -12.31
N PHE A 56 2.53 8.15 -11.66
CA PHE A 56 3.93 8.33 -12.06
C PHE A 56 4.22 7.77 -13.46
N MET A 57 3.68 6.60 -13.79
CA MET A 57 3.77 6.04 -15.14
C MET A 57 3.02 6.87 -16.20
N GLN A 58 1.94 7.56 -15.83
CA GLN A 58 1.22 8.44 -16.75
C GLN A 58 1.98 9.74 -17.07
N THR A 59 2.81 10.23 -16.13
CA THR A 59 3.68 11.41 -16.37
C THR A 59 4.85 11.14 -17.32
N GLY A 60 4.94 9.93 -17.91
CA GLY A 60 5.98 9.56 -18.87
C GLY A 60 7.29 9.06 -18.25
N SER A 61 7.38 9.02 -16.91
CA SER A 61 8.53 8.44 -16.21
C SER A 61 8.39 6.92 -16.13
N SER A 62 9.31 6.16 -16.72
CA SER A 62 9.35 4.70 -16.52
C SER A 62 9.81 4.42 -15.09
N ILE A 63 8.87 4.01 -14.24
CA ILE A 63 9.13 3.76 -12.80
C ILE A 63 9.09 2.27 -12.45
N LEU A 64 8.42 1.47 -13.28
CA LEU A 64 8.39 0.01 -13.19
C LEU A 64 8.84 -0.58 -14.53
N LEU A 65 9.64 -1.63 -14.45
CA LEU A 65 10.00 -2.49 -15.57
C LEU A 65 9.39 -3.87 -15.33
N ASP A 66 8.70 -4.42 -16.32
CA ASP A 66 8.22 -5.80 -16.36
C ASP A 66 9.22 -6.61 -17.21
N ASN A 67 9.94 -7.55 -16.59
CA ASN A 67 10.98 -8.34 -17.23
C ASN A 67 12.03 -7.49 -17.99
N GLY A 68 12.39 -6.33 -17.44
CA GLY A 68 13.36 -5.40 -18.03
C GLY A 68 12.80 -4.44 -19.09
N VAL A 69 11.53 -4.56 -19.46
CA VAL A 69 10.86 -3.67 -20.42
C VAL A 69 9.95 -2.69 -19.68
N PRO A 70 9.90 -1.39 -20.06
CA PRO A 70 8.94 -0.47 -19.47
C PRO A 70 7.52 -1.01 -19.56
N VAL A 71 6.74 -0.90 -18.47
CA VAL A 71 5.36 -1.39 -18.45
C VAL A 71 4.51 -0.67 -19.50
N THR A 72 4.17 -1.38 -20.57
CA THR A 72 3.31 -0.90 -21.67
C THR A 72 1.92 -1.51 -21.61
N GLY A 73 0.96 -0.93 -22.35
CA GLY A 73 -0.40 -1.44 -22.45
C GLY A 73 -1.47 -0.41 -22.09
N SER A 74 -2.72 -0.88 -22.04
CA SER A 74 -3.88 -0.08 -21.67
C SER A 74 -3.82 0.39 -20.21
N TYR A 75 -4.62 1.38 -19.85
CA TYR A 75 -4.71 1.88 -18.48
C TYR A 75 -4.99 0.76 -17.46
N PHE A 76 -5.92 -0.15 -17.79
CA PHE A 76 -6.28 -1.27 -16.92
C PHE A 76 -5.16 -2.30 -16.78
N GLN A 77 -4.39 -2.55 -17.84
CA GLN A 77 -3.22 -3.44 -17.76
C GLN A 77 -2.16 -2.84 -16.83
N LYS A 78 -1.84 -1.55 -17.00
CA LYS A 78 -0.90 -0.82 -16.13
C LYS A 78 -1.35 -0.82 -14.67
N LEU A 79 -2.65 -0.62 -14.43
CA LEU A 79 -3.23 -0.67 -13.09
C LEU A 79 -3.07 -2.04 -12.44
N ASN A 80 -3.32 -3.11 -13.20
CA ASN A 80 -3.15 -4.48 -12.71
C ASN A 80 -1.68 -4.77 -12.34
N THR A 81 -0.74 -4.38 -13.20
CA THR A 81 0.70 -4.49 -12.94
C THR A 81 1.12 -3.70 -11.69
N CYS A 82 0.60 -2.47 -11.51
CA CYS A 82 0.88 -1.65 -10.33
C CYS A 82 0.30 -2.25 -9.04
N LEU A 83 -0.92 -2.80 -9.09
CA LEU A 83 -1.56 -3.49 -7.96
C LEU A 83 -0.76 -4.72 -7.55
N TYR A 84 -0.35 -5.53 -8.52
CA TYR A 84 0.46 -6.71 -8.28
C TYR A 84 1.84 -6.35 -7.71
N PHE A 85 2.56 -5.39 -8.31
CA PHE A 85 3.84 -4.91 -7.77
C PHE A 85 3.70 -4.37 -6.34
N SER A 86 2.63 -3.61 -6.08
CA SER A 86 2.31 -3.10 -4.75
C SER A 86 2.10 -4.24 -3.74
N ALA A 87 1.42 -5.33 -4.12
CA ALA A 87 1.22 -6.50 -3.26
C ALA A 87 2.54 -7.18 -2.93
N VAL A 88 3.31 -7.50 -3.97
CA VAL A 88 4.58 -8.20 -3.87
C VAL A 88 5.60 -7.41 -3.04
N THR A 89 5.55 -6.08 -3.10
CA THR A 89 6.40 -5.18 -2.32
C THR A 89 5.91 -5.03 -0.88
N LEU A 90 4.61 -4.78 -0.66
CA LEU A 90 4.05 -4.55 0.67
C LEU A 90 4.18 -5.79 1.57
N PHE A 91 3.97 -6.98 1.01
CA PHE A 91 4.13 -8.25 1.72
C PHE A 91 5.55 -8.80 1.67
N SER A 92 6.51 -8.05 1.08
CA SER A 92 7.91 -8.45 0.96
C SER A 92 8.12 -9.81 0.28
N VAL A 93 7.25 -10.17 -0.68
CA VAL A 93 7.35 -11.40 -1.47
C VAL A 93 8.46 -11.28 -2.51
N GLY A 94 8.53 -10.14 -3.21
CA GLY A 94 9.63 -9.81 -4.10
C GLY A 94 9.97 -10.83 -5.20
N TYR A 95 9.00 -11.32 -5.98
CA TYR A 95 9.25 -12.32 -7.04
C TYR A 95 10.32 -11.91 -8.06
N GLY A 96 10.53 -10.60 -8.27
CA GLY A 96 11.60 -10.06 -9.11
C GLY A 96 11.27 -9.99 -10.61
N ASP A 97 10.03 -10.29 -10.98
CA ASP A 97 9.47 -10.12 -12.32
C ASP A 97 9.21 -8.65 -12.68
N ILE A 98 8.82 -7.85 -11.68
CA ILE A 98 8.68 -6.40 -11.82
C ILE A 98 9.70 -5.69 -10.94
N ASN A 99 10.47 -4.79 -11.54
CA ASN A 99 11.55 -4.08 -10.88
C ASN A 99 11.28 -2.57 -10.86
N PRO A 100 11.39 -1.92 -9.69
CA PRO A 100 11.31 -0.47 -9.62
C PRO A 100 12.60 0.17 -10.14
N VAL A 101 12.45 1.27 -10.87
CA VAL A 101 13.56 2.06 -11.43
C VAL A 101 13.37 3.55 -11.15
N GLY A 102 14.48 4.31 -11.20
CA GLY A 102 14.48 5.73 -10.87
C GLY A 102 13.91 5.99 -9.47
N ILE A 103 12.98 6.95 -9.37
CA ILE A 103 12.31 7.31 -8.11
C ILE A 103 11.43 6.19 -7.54
N GLY A 104 11.01 5.23 -8.38
CA GLY A 104 10.25 4.05 -7.98
C GLY A 104 10.94 3.24 -6.89
N ARG A 105 12.28 3.21 -6.89
CA ARG A 105 13.07 2.47 -5.89
C ARG A 105 12.86 3.03 -4.48
N PHE A 106 12.85 4.35 -4.35
CA PHE A 106 12.66 5.00 -3.05
C PHE A 106 11.24 4.76 -2.52
N ILE A 107 10.24 4.85 -3.41
CA ILE A 107 8.83 4.58 -3.07
C ILE A 107 8.66 3.11 -2.61
N ALA A 108 9.27 2.16 -3.33
CA ALA A 108 9.21 0.73 -3.00
C ALA A 108 9.85 0.42 -1.64
N VAL A 109 10.98 1.07 -1.31
CA VAL A 109 11.63 0.91 0.01
C VAL A 109 10.72 1.40 1.14
N ILE A 110 10.10 2.58 0.99
CA ILE A 110 9.16 3.11 1.97
C ILE A 110 7.95 2.17 2.11
N GLN A 111 7.43 1.68 0.99
CA GLN A 111 6.30 0.76 0.99
C GLN A 111 6.62 -0.54 1.74
N ALA A 112 7.78 -1.15 1.48
CA ALA A 112 8.23 -2.36 2.17
C ALA A 112 8.43 -2.12 3.67
N LEU A 113 9.01 -0.97 4.05
CA LEU A 113 9.16 -0.57 5.45
C LEU A 113 7.81 -0.48 6.17
N ILE A 114 6.81 0.16 5.55
CA ILE A 114 5.45 0.24 6.11
C ILE A 114 4.85 -1.16 6.25
N GLY A 115 5.02 -2.02 5.23
CA GLY A 115 4.60 -3.41 5.25
C GLY A 115 5.15 -4.19 6.44
N TYR A 116 6.43 -4.01 6.77
CA TYR A 116 7.06 -4.63 7.94
C TYR A 116 6.59 -4.05 9.28
N LEU A 117 6.32 -2.75 9.34
CA LEU A 117 5.93 -2.09 10.59
C LEU A 117 4.50 -2.43 11.04
N LEU A 118 3.57 -2.64 10.10
CA LEU A 118 2.18 -2.96 10.41
C LEU A 118 1.98 -4.17 11.33
N PRO A 119 2.52 -5.38 11.04
CA PRO A 119 2.33 -6.54 11.90
C PRO A 119 3.05 -6.36 13.24
N ILE A 120 4.20 -5.67 13.27
CA ILE A 120 4.94 -5.37 14.51
C ILE A 120 4.08 -4.50 15.43
N ILE A 121 3.50 -3.42 14.91
CA ILE A 121 2.64 -2.50 15.67
C ILE A 121 1.39 -3.26 16.16
N PHE A 122 0.80 -4.09 15.32
CA PHE A 122 -0.36 -4.90 15.68
C PHE A 122 -0.05 -5.86 16.84
N VAL A 123 1.05 -6.63 16.74
CA VAL A 123 1.46 -7.58 17.78
C VAL A 123 1.82 -6.86 19.08
N ALA A 124 2.64 -5.80 19.01
CA ALA A 124 3.03 -5.04 20.19
C ALA A 124 1.81 -4.47 20.94
N ARG A 125 0.83 -3.94 20.21
CA ARG A 125 -0.44 -3.48 20.80
C ARG A 125 -1.23 -4.62 21.43
N SER A 126 -1.33 -5.77 20.75
CA SER A 126 -2.08 -6.92 21.25
C SER A 126 -1.51 -7.47 22.55
N VAL A 127 -0.18 -7.50 22.70
CA VAL A 127 0.49 -7.98 23.92
C VAL A 127 0.33 -6.98 25.06
N ILE A 128 0.55 -5.68 24.81
CA ILE A 128 0.40 -4.63 25.84
C ILE A 128 -1.05 -4.55 26.35
N SER A 129 -2.05 -4.85 25.52
CA SER A 129 -3.45 -4.87 25.95
C SER A 129 -3.86 -6.11 26.75
N SER A 130 -3.01 -7.15 26.79
CA SER A 130 -3.26 -8.38 27.54
C SER A 130 -2.65 -8.39 28.95
N GLU A 131 -1.94 -7.32 29.32
CA GLU A 131 -1.49 -7.01 30.69
C GLU A 131 -2.41 -5.96 31.34
#